data_AF-A0A7J4GZB6-F1
#
_entry.id   AF-A0A7J4GZB6-F1
#
_cell.length_a   1.000
_cell.length_b   1.000
_cell.length_c   1.000
_cell.angle_alpha   90.00
_cell.angle_beta   90.00
_cell.angle_gamma   90.00
#
_symmetry.space_group_name_H-M   'P 1'
#
loop_
_entity.id
_entity.type
_entity.pdbx_description
1 polymer ?
#
loop_
_entity_poly.entity_id
_entity_poly.type
_entity_poly.pdbx_seq_one_letter_code
_entity_poly.pdbx_strand_id
1 'polypeptide(L)'
;MMAAVGGFGKMVFSSRIQEAKFSIHTSPIKKMGLTYRALNILPLMGNGENTGAATVERLAGRDLNRSGKVVNLVICGNSRFYDFEWLEQQLDDWIKFHEHPDLIIVGGASGVDYLAERWADNNAIPMAIFSEAWNAPRSGLRDSGRPEAAPSLIDDMLDHATHVIGFPGSKSKWTTALVNRARTRGIQAVEIPTPD
;
A
#
# COMPACT_ATOMS: atom_id res chain seq x y z
N MET A 1 37.22 -57.29 -43.13
CA MET A 1 35.80 -57.27 -43.50
C MET A 1 35.03 -58.00 -42.41
N MET A 2 34.33 -57.24 -41.53
CA MET A 2 33.26 -57.64 -40.58
C MET A 2 33.53 -58.82 -39.60
N ALA A 3 33.03 -58.89 -38.37
CA ALA A 3 31.96 -58.20 -37.67
C ALA A 3 32.25 -58.17 -36.15
N ALA A 4 31.60 -57.22 -35.48
CA ALA A 4 31.68 -56.95 -34.05
C ALA A 4 30.90 -57.96 -33.19
N VAL A 5 31.40 -58.10 -31.96
CA VAL A 5 31.01 -59.03 -30.91
C VAL A 5 29.77 -58.53 -30.17
N GLY A 6 28.82 -59.43 -29.91
CA GLY A 6 27.63 -59.16 -29.10
C GLY A 6 27.88 -59.25 -27.60
N GLY A 7 26.93 -58.73 -26.81
CA GLY A 7 26.80 -59.09 -25.40
C GLY A 7 26.32 -57.97 -24.47
N PHE A 8 25.05 -58.09 -24.08
CA PHE A 8 24.49 -57.80 -22.74
C PHE A 8 24.69 -56.43 -22.07
N GLY A 9 23.57 -55.79 -21.75
CA GLY A 9 23.50 -54.77 -20.70
C GLY A 9 22.07 -54.36 -20.38
N LYS A 10 21.55 -54.82 -19.25
CA LYS A 10 20.24 -54.46 -18.69
C LYS A 10 20.10 -52.95 -18.57
N MET A 11 18.97 -52.43 -19.02
CA MET A 11 18.57 -51.03 -18.90
C MET A 11 18.23 -50.73 -17.42
N VAL A 12 19.17 -50.10 -16.71
CA VAL A 12 18.95 -49.57 -15.36
C VAL A 12 18.40 -48.15 -15.51
N PHE A 13 17.15 -47.92 -15.10
CA PHE A 13 16.61 -46.58 -14.92
C PHE A 13 17.32 -45.90 -13.76
N SER A 14 18.24 -45.00 -14.07
CA SER A 14 18.76 -44.02 -13.14
C SER A 14 18.43 -42.64 -13.69
N SER A 15 17.42 -41.99 -13.10
CA SER A 15 17.26 -40.55 -13.21
C SER A 15 17.09 -40.00 -11.81
N ARG A 16 18.14 -39.29 -11.38
CA ARG A 16 18.19 -38.42 -10.21
C ARG A 16 16.92 -37.57 -10.16
N ILE A 17 16.16 -37.69 -9.09
CA ILE A 17 15.29 -36.61 -8.63
C ILE A 17 16.24 -35.49 -8.19
N GLN A 18 16.38 -34.45 -9.02
CA GLN A 18 16.93 -33.18 -8.58
C GLN A 18 15.90 -32.52 -7.68
N GLU A 19 16.25 -32.38 -6.40
CA GLU A 19 15.56 -31.49 -5.49
C GLU A 19 15.69 -30.05 -6.03
N ALA A 20 14.62 -29.55 -6.64
CA ALA A 20 14.45 -28.13 -6.86
C ALA A 20 14.25 -27.47 -5.49
N LYS A 21 15.35 -26.95 -4.91
CA LYS A 21 15.27 -26.01 -3.79
C LYS A 21 14.53 -24.77 -4.30
N PHE A 22 13.25 -24.69 -3.97
CA PHE A 22 12.45 -23.48 -4.14
C PHE A 22 13.02 -22.42 -3.19
N SER A 23 13.98 -21.65 -3.69
CA SER A 23 14.53 -20.50 -3.00
C SER A 23 13.46 -19.42 -3.06
N ILE A 24 12.64 -19.33 -2.01
CA ILE A 24 11.81 -18.16 -1.76
C ILE A 24 12.74 -16.95 -1.68
N HIS A 25 12.79 -16.16 -2.76
CA HIS A 25 13.44 -14.87 -2.77
C HIS A 25 12.59 -13.93 -1.90
N THR A 26 12.82 -14.01 -0.60
CA THR A 26 12.29 -13.04 0.35
C THR A 26 12.98 -11.72 0.06
N SER A 27 12.19 -10.68 -0.18
CA SER A 27 12.67 -9.32 -0.42
C SER A 27 13.68 -8.92 0.68
N PRO A 28 14.74 -8.16 0.36
CA PRO A 28 15.85 -7.87 1.28
C PRO A 28 15.46 -7.16 2.60
N ILE A 29 14.23 -6.67 2.72
CA ILE A 29 13.80 -5.75 3.78
C ILE A 29 13.62 -6.47 5.14
N LYS A 30 13.34 -7.80 5.17
CA LYS A 30 13.21 -8.54 6.43
C LYS A 30 14.53 -8.72 7.22
N LYS A 31 15.68 -8.28 6.67
CA LYS A 31 17.00 -8.38 7.33
C LYS A 31 17.52 -7.07 7.92
N MET A 32 16.73 -5.99 7.95
CA MET A 32 17.09 -4.81 8.72
C MET A 32 16.48 -4.90 10.12
N GLY A 33 17.18 -5.68 10.97
CA GLY A 33 16.84 -5.82 12.38
C GLY A 33 16.87 -4.47 13.11
N LEU A 34 15.83 -4.22 13.90
CA LEU A 34 15.86 -3.43 15.14
C LEU A 34 16.69 -2.14 15.12
N THR A 35 16.26 -1.10 14.39
CA THR A 35 16.66 0.29 14.73
C THR A 35 15.52 1.32 14.65
N TYR A 36 14.26 0.90 14.52
CA TYR A 36 13.11 1.74 14.89
C TYR A 36 12.70 1.60 16.38
N ARG A 37 13.58 1.05 17.22
CA ARG A 37 13.41 1.14 18.67
C ARG A 37 13.85 2.52 19.15
N ALA A 38 12.88 3.27 19.67
CA ALA A 38 13.02 4.48 20.50
C ALA A 38 13.11 5.85 19.78
N LEU A 39 12.36 6.05 18.70
CA LEU A 39 11.71 7.36 18.55
C LEU A 39 10.32 7.23 19.16
N ASN A 40 10.10 7.98 20.24
CA ASN A 40 8.87 8.00 21.03
C ASN A 40 7.65 8.37 20.18
N ILE A 41 6.93 7.37 19.67
CA ILE A 41 5.64 7.58 19.01
C ILE A 41 4.62 6.61 19.61
N LEU A 42 4.22 6.85 20.87
CA LEU A 42 2.86 6.63 21.41
C LEU A 42 2.86 7.04 22.90
N PRO A 43 1.81 7.74 23.40
CA PRO A 43 0.51 7.93 22.80
C PRO A 43 0.23 9.41 22.46
N LEU A 44 0.18 9.76 21.16
CA LEU A 44 -0.57 10.94 20.72
C LEU A 44 -2.06 10.54 20.66
N MET A 45 -2.64 10.24 21.83
CA MET A 45 -4.08 10.07 22.00
C MET A 45 -4.50 11.02 23.11
N GLY A 46 -4.80 12.26 22.74
CA GLY A 46 -5.27 13.28 23.65
C GLY A 46 -5.60 14.59 22.93
N ASN A 47 -6.90 14.82 22.73
CA ASN A 47 -7.55 16.13 22.56
C ASN A 47 -7.11 16.99 21.36
N GLY A 48 -7.86 16.89 20.26
CA GLY A 48 -7.93 17.94 19.22
C GLY A 48 -6.79 18.00 18.18
N GLU A 49 -5.65 17.36 18.44
CA GLU A 49 -4.46 17.40 17.56
C GLU A 49 -4.32 16.19 16.62
N ASN A 50 -5.28 15.26 16.63
CA ASN A 50 -5.23 14.00 15.88
C ASN A 50 -6.03 14.03 14.57
N THR A 51 -5.97 15.12 13.82
CA THR A 51 -6.60 15.22 12.50
C THR A 51 -5.64 14.86 11.38
N GLY A 52 -6.19 14.48 10.23
CA GLY A 52 -5.41 14.33 8.99
C GLY A 52 -4.68 15.62 8.65
N ALA A 53 -5.40 16.75 8.70
CA ALA A 53 -4.88 18.09 8.46
C ALA A 53 -3.68 18.44 9.35
N ALA A 54 -3.79 18.29 10.68
CA ALA A 54 -2.68 18.57 11.59
C ALA A 54 -1.47 17.63 11.36
N THR A 55 -1.73 16.40 10.90
CA THR A 55 -0.66 15.44 10.62
C THR A 55 0.10 15.80 9.35
N VAL A 56 -0.60 16.17 8.26
CA VAL A 56 0.07 16.61 7.03
C VAL A 56 0.85 17.91 7.24
N GLU A 57 0.33 18.87 8.00
CA GLU A 57 1.07 20.10 8.35
C GLU A 57 2.41 19.79 9.04
N ARG A 58 2.45 18.76 9.89
CA ARG A 58 3.64 18.39 10.67
C ARG A 58 4.63 17.52 9.91
N LEU A 59 4.16 16.67 9.00
CA LEU A 59 4.94 15.57 8.42
C LEU A 59 5.12 15.67 6.91
N ALA A 60 4.15 16.19 6.16
CA ALA A 60 4.20 16.19 4.71
C ALA A 60 5.37 17.03 4.20
N GLY A 61 6.03 16.57 3.13
CA GLY A 61 7.12 17.33 2.51
C GLY A 61 8.49 17.04 3.12
N ARG A 62 8.56 16.13 4.10
CA ARG A 62 9.79 15.75 4.81
C ARG A 62 10.25 14.37 4.36
N ASP A 63 11.55 14.21 4.17
CA ASP A 63 12.20 12.92 3.94
C ASP A 63 12.36 12.20 5.29
N LEU A 64 11.32 11.48 5.70
CA LEU A 64 11.22 10.81 7.00
C LEU A 64 12.03 9.52 7.02
N ASN A 65 12.14 8.84 5.87
CA ASN A 65 12.88 7.59 5.73
C ASN A 65 14.36 7.79 5.33
N ARG A 66 14.78 9.03 5.05
CA ARG A 66 16.16 9.43 4.69
C ARG A 66 16.65 8.85 3.37
N SER A 67 15.76 8.65 2.41
CA SER A 67 16.08 8.15 1.07
C SER A 67 16.67 9.22 0.15
N GLY A 68 16.56 10.50 0.51
CA GLY A 68 16.89 11.64 -0.35
C GLY A 68 15.74 12.04 -1.28
N LYS A 69 14.58 11.39 -1.18
CA LYS A 69 13.35 11.71 -1.90
C LYS A 69 12.20 11.82 -0.91
N VAL A 70 11.19 12.62 -1.26
CA VAL A 70 9.99 12.77 -0.44
C VAL A 70 8.81 12.11 -1.15
N VAL A 71 8.19 11.14 -0.49
CA VAL A 71 6.99 10.44 -0.97
C VAL A 71 5.86 10.55 0.06
N ASN A 72 5.02 11.55 -0.13
CA ASN A 72 3.68 11.59 0.45
C ASN A 72 2.73 10.87 -0.53
N LEU A 73 2.30 9.66 -0.17
CA LEU A 73 1.45 8.81 -1.00
C LEU A 73 0.00 8.89 -0.53
N VAL A 74 -0.88 9.43 -1.38
CA VAL A 74 -2.33 9.35 -1.17
C VAL A 74 -2.85 8.01 -1.68
N ILE A 75 -3.59 7.31 -0.83
CA ILE A 75 -4.28 6.06 -1.18
C ILE A 75 -5.79 6.27 -1.01
N CYS A 76 -6.57 5.89 -2.02
CA CYS A 76 -8.03 5.94 -1.97
C CYS A 76 -8.62 4.78 -2.78
N GLY A 77 -9.80 4.27 -2.40
CA GLY A 77 -10.42 3.21 -3.19
C GLY A 77 -11.84 2.83 -2.82
N ASN A 78 -12.25 1.69 -3.35
CA ASN A 78 -13.56 1.08 -3.14
C ASN A 78 -13.83 0.87 -1.65
N SER A 79 -14.86 1.53 -1.13
CA SER A 79 -15.25 1.42 0.29
C SER A 79 -15.77 0.03 0.69
N ARG A 80 -15.97 -0.87 -0.28
CA ARG A 80 -16.51 -2.22 -0.09
C ARG A 80 -15.54 -3.34 -0.45
N PHE A 81 -14.29 -3.02 -0.76
CA PHE A 81 -13.26 -4.02 -1.05
C PHE A 81 -12.44 -4.34 0.20
N TYR A 82 -12.29 -5.63 0.53
CA TYR A 82 -11.71 -6.10 1.80
C TYR A 82 -10.64 -7.20 1.66
N ASP A 83 -10.10 -7.40 0.46
CA ASP A 83 -8.99 -8.33 0.27
C ASP A 83 -7.65 -7.64 0.59
N PHE A 84 -7.14 -7.91 1.79
CA PHE A 84 -5.89 -7.33 2.26
C PHE A 84 -4.67 -7.86 1.50
N GLU A 85 -4.64 -9.17 1.21
CA GLU A 85 -3.50 -9.80 0.53
C GLU A 85 -3.34 -9.21 -0.87
N TRP A 86 -4.45 -9.02 -1.58
CA TRP A 86 -4.43 -8.35 -2.88
C TRP A 86 -3.90 -6.92 -2.77
N LEU A 87 -4.40 -6.11 -1.82
CA LEU A 87 -3.97 -4.72 -1.66
C LEU A 87 -2.49 -4.63 -1.29
N GLU A 88 -2.05 -5.45 -0.34
CA GLU A 88 -0.65 -5.53 0.10
C GLU A 88 0.25 -5.84 -1.10
N GLN A 89 -0.12 -6.84 -1.92
CA GLN A 89 0.63 -7.16 -3.13
C GLN A 89 0.71 -5.98 -4.11
N GLN A 90 -0.39 -5.23 -4.32
CA GLN A 90 -0.37 -4.07 -5.21
C GLN A 90 0.54 -2.94 -4.69
N LEU A 91 0.50 -2.67 -3.39
CA LEU A 91 1.35 -1.65 -2.76
C LEU A 91 2.83 -2.08 -2.77
N ASP A 92 3.10 -3.35 -2.48
CA ASP A 92 4.42 -3.95 -2.53
C ASP A 92 5.00 -3.95 -3.96
N ASP A 93 4.17 -4.13 -4.99
CA ASP A 93 4.60 -3.98 -6.37
C ASP A 93 4.83 -2.51 -6.74
N TRP A 94 3.98 -1.59 -6.28
CA TRP A 94 4.13 -0.16 -6.55
C TRP A 94 5.46 0.38 -6.02
N ILE A 95 5.84 0.03 -4.77
CA ILE A 95 7.11 0.45 -4.16
C ILE A 95 8.36 -0.12 -4.85
N LYS A 96 8.26 -1.17 -5.68
CA LYS A 96 9.41 -1.65 -6.47
C LYS A 96 9.80 -0.69 -7.58
N PHE A 97 8.84 0.07 -8.09
CA PHE A 97 9.04 1.02 -9.18
C PHE A 97 9.10 2.48 -8.71
N HIS A 98 8.79 2.71 -7.44
CA HIS A 98 8.82 4.01 -6.78
C HIS A 98 9.72 3.93 -5.54
N GLU A 99 9.62 4.89 -4.63
CA GLU A 99 10.30 4.83 -3.33
C GLU A 99 9.35 4.36 -2.24
N HIS A 100 9.92 3.90 -1.13
CA HIS A 100 9.16 3.67 0.08
C HIS A 100 8.50 4.98 0.54
N PRO A 101 7.20 4.99 0.89
CA PRO A 101 6.54 6.21 1.35
C PRO A 101 7.14 6.75 2.65
N ASP A 102 7.19 8.07 2.75
CA ASP A 102 7.45 8.79 4.00
C ASP A 102 6.16 8.96 4.81
N LEU A 103 5.05 9.21 4.12
CA LEU A 103 3.75 9.47 4.70
C LEU A 103 2.65 8.86 3.83
N ILE A 104 1.76 8.07 4.44
CA ILE A 104 0.51 7.65 3.83
C ILE A 104 -0.59 8.66 4.18
N ILE A 105 -1.38 9.06 3.19
CA ILE A 105 -2.52 9.96 3.36
C ILE A 105 -3.79 9.24 2.88
N VAL A 106 -4.80 9.17 3.73
CA VAL A 106 -6.09 8.51 3.42
C VAL A 106 -7.28 9.34 3.89
N GLY A 107 -8.43 9.12 3.25
CA GLY A 107 -9.67 9.79 3.59
C GLY A 107 -10.33 9.23 4.86
N GLY A 108 -9.97 8.02 5.29
CA GLY A 108 -10.57 7.36 6.45
C GLY A 108 -11.92 6.69 6.14
N ALA A 109 -12.16 6.35 4.87
CA ALA A 109 -13.29 5.51 4.48
C ALA A 109 -13.14 4.06 4.99
N SER A 110 -14.16 3.25 4.80
CA SER A 110 -14.02 1.78 4.95
C SER A 110 -13.35 1.19 3.69
N GLY A 111 -13.14 -0.13 3.65
CA GLY A 111 -12.59 -0.81 2.48
C GLY A 111 -11.11 -0.49 2.26
N VAL A 112 -10.76 0.00 1.07
CA VAL A 112 -9.36 0.27 0.69
C VAL A 112 -8.64 1.19 1.68
N ASP A 113 -9.25 2.29 2.11
CA ASP A 113 -8.64 3.22 3.09
C ASP A 113 -8.29 2.49 4.39
N TYR A 114 -9.22 1.69 4.94
CA TYR A 114 -8.98 0.85 6.11
C TYR A 114 -7.78 -0.09 5.90
N LEU A 115 -7.73 -0.74 4.73
CA LEU A 115 -6.68 -1.72 4.43
C LEU A 115 -5.32 -1.03 4.23
N ALA A 116 -5.31 0.17 3.66
CA ALA A 116 -4.12 1.01 3.51
C ALA A 116 -3.59 1.46 4.87
N GLU A 117 -4.48 1.84 5.81
CA GLU A 117 -4.09 2.11 7.20
C GLU A 117 -3.38 0.91 7.83
N ARG A 118 -3.95 -0.29 7.65
CA ARG A 118 -3.36 -1.53 8.17
C ARG A 118 -1.99 -1.81 7.53
N TRP A 119 -1.85 -1.64 6.22
CA TRP A 119 -0.58 -1.86 5.53
C TRP A 119 0.49 -0.86 6.00
N ALA A 120 0.12 0.41 6.19
CA ALA A 120 1.03 1.43 6.71
C ALA A 120 1.49 1.12 8.14
N ASP A 121 0.58 0.71 9.02
CA ASP A 121 0.90 0.27 10.38
C ASP A 121 1.86 -0.93 10.40
N ASN A 122 1.59 -1.95 9.59
CA ASN A 122 2.46 -3.12 9.42
C ASN A 122 3.88 -2.77 8.95
N ASN A 123 4.01 -1.69 8.17
CA ASN A 123 5.29 -1.22 7.63
C ASN A 123 5.89 -0.04 8.42
N ALA A 124 5.30 0.32 9.56
CA ALA A 124 5.71 1.44 10.40
C ALA A 124 5.82 2.78 9.63
N ILE A 125 4.91 3.01 8.67
CA ILE A 125 4.82 4.26 7.91
C ILE A 125 3.85 5.21 8.63
N PRO A 126 4.25 6.46 8.93
CA PRO A 126 3.34 7.47 9.44
C PRO A 126 2.11 7.66 8.54
N MET A 127 0.96 7.95 9.15
CA MET A 127 -0.30 8.13 8.45
C MET A 127 -0.98 9.44 8.82
N ALA A 128 -1.53 10.14 7.83
CA ALA A 128 -2.53 11.18 8.01
C ALA A 128 -3.90 10.64 7.57
N ILE A 129 -4.84 10.56 8.52
CA ILE A 129 -6.20 10.06 8.27
C ILE A 129 -7.15 11.24 8.44
N PHE A 130 -7.79 11.67 7.35
CA PHE A 130 -8.75 12.79 7.35
C PHE A 130 -10.11 12.40 7.90
N SER A 131 -10.12 11.83 9.11
CA SER A 131 -11.33 11.40 9.82
C SER A 131 -12.28 12.57 10.13
N GLU A 132 -11.75 13.78 10.25
CA GLU A 132 -12.48 15.03 10.45
C GLU A 132 -13.36 15.41 9.25
N ALA A 133 -13.11 14.85 8.07
CA ALA A 133 -13.96 15.06 6.90
C ALA A 133 -15.31 14.32 7.02
N TRP A 134 -15.51 13.51 8.05
CA TRP A 134 -16.72 12.72 8.27
C TRP A 134 -17.49 13.20 9.51
N ASN A 135 -18.81 13.15 9.44
CA ASN A 135 -19.69 13.50 10.57
C ASN A 135 -19.51 12.57 11.79
N ALA A 136 -18.99 11.36 11.58
CA ALA A 136 -18.69 10.41 12.64
C ALA A 136 -17.53 9.47 12.24
N PRO A 137 -16.74 9.01 13.22
CA PRO A 137 -15.74 7.97 13.00
C PRO A 137 -16.35 6.71 12.39
N ARG A 138 -15.51 5.87 11.76
CA ARG A 138 -15.97 4.55 11.32
C ARG A 138 -16.37 3.71 12.53
N SER A 139 -17.50 3.03 12.46
CA SER A 139 -17.99 2.15 13.53
C SER A 139 -17.36 0.75 13.52
N GLY A 140 -16.57 0.43 12.49
CA GLY A 140 -15.88 -0.85 12.37
C GLY A 140 -15.16 -1.01 11.02
N LEU A 141 -14.79 -2.25 10.70
CA LEU A 141 -14.10 -2.61 9.45
C LEU A 141 -14.95 -2.29 8.22
N ARG A 142 -16.21 -2.75 8.23
CA ARG A 142 -17.09 -2.71 7.06
C ARG A 142 -17.82 -1.38 6.94
N ASP A 143 -18.09 -1.01 5.69
CA ASP A 143 -18.94 0.14 5.36
C ASP A 143 -20.34 -0.06 5.97
N SER A 144 -20.71 0.86 6.87
CA SER A 144 -22.03 0.91 7.50
C SER A 144 -23.05 1.77 6.73
N GLY A 145 -22.66 2.33 5.58
CA GLY A 145 -23.45 3.29 4.82
C GLY A 145 -23.27 4.72 5.34
N ARG A 146 -22.05 5.10 5.74
CA ARG A 146 -21.77 6.46 6.22
C ARG A 146 -22.11 7.49 5.12
N PRO A 147 -22.64 8.68 5.50
CA PRO A 147 -22.78 9.79 4.57
C PRO A 147 -21.44 10.13 3.92
N GLU A 148 -21.48 10.72 2.72
CA GLU A 148 -20.28 11.16 2.02
C GLU A 148 -19.44 12.12 2.88
N ALA A 149 -18.12 12.08 2.70
CA ALA A 149 -17.20 13.00 3.34
C ALA A 149 -17.40 14.44 2.84
N ALA A 150 -16.79 15.39 3.55
CA ALA A 150 -16.75 16.79 3.14
C ALA A 150 -16.24 16.92 1.68
N PRO A 151 -16.87 17.76 0.84
CA PRO A 151 -16.48 17.91 -0.56
C PRO A 151 -15.04 18.38 -0.79
N SER A 152 -14.42 19.04 0.20
CA SER A 152 -13.03 19.51 0.16
C SER A 152 -12.00 18.39 0.27
N LEU A 153 -12.40 17.21 0.77
CA LEU A 153 -11.47 16.14 1.17
C LEU A 153 -10.46 15.76 0.07
N ILE A 154 -10.89 15.71 -1.19
CA ILE A 154 -9.96 15.42 -2.30
C ILE A 154 -8.87 16.48 -2.38
N ASP A 155 -9.24 17.75 -2.34
CA ASP A 155 -8.28 18.84 -2.47
C ASP A 155 -7.37 18.91 -1.25
N ASP A 156 -7.93 18.75 -0.05
CA ASP A 156 -7.19 18.72 1.22
C ASP A 156 -6.10 17.64 1.22
N MET A 157 -6.38 16.45 0.68
CA MET A 157 -5.36 15.40 0.55
C MET A 157 -4.35 15.68 -0.57
N LEU A 158 -4.80 16.18 -1.72
CA LEU A 158 -3.95 16.40 -2.90
C LEU A 158 -2.99 17.58 -2.76
N ASP A 159 -3.31 18.57 -1.92
CA ASP A 159 -2.43 19.71 -1.64
C ASP A 159 -1.09 19.29 -1.01
N HIS A 160 -1.03 18.09 -0.43
CA HIS A 160 0.16 17.52 0.19
C HIS A 160 0.72 16.30 -0.57
N ALA A 161 0.08 15.88 -1.66
CA ALA A 161 0.42 14.64 -2.34
C ALA A 161 1.61 14.81 -3.30
N THR A 162 2.49 13.82 -3.30
CA THR A 162 3.52 13.65 -4.35
C THR A 162 3.11 12.56 -5.34
N HIS A 163 2.41 11.54 -4.83
CA HIS A 163 1.94 10.38 -5.57
C HIS A 163 0.53 10.03 -5.12
N VAL A 164 -0.22 9.41 -6.03
CA VAL A 164 -1.58 8.92 -5.82
C VAL A 164 -1.67 7.50 -6.36
N ILE A 165 -2.27 6.61 -5.57
CA ILE A 165 -2.75 5.31 -6.06
C ILE A 165 -4.24 5.17 -5.73
N GLY A 166 -5.04 5.03 -6.78
CA GLY A 166 -6.47 4.83 -6.69
C GLY A 166 -6.85 3.38 -6.96
N PHE A 167 -7.71 2.82 -6.12
CA PHE A 167 -8.25 1.47 -6.26
C PHE A 167 -9.77 1.48 -6.48
N PRO A 168 -10.26 1.92 -7.65
CA PRO A 168 -11.69 2.01 -7.88
C PRO A 168 -12.31 0.63 -8.13
N GLY A 169 -13.42 0.35 -7.48
CA GLY A 169 -14.38 -0.66 -7.96
C GLY A 169 -15.37 -0.06 -8.96
N SER A 170 -16.20 -0.91 -9.57
CA SER A 170 -17.17 -0.55 -10.63
C SER A 170 -18.11 0.62 -10.33
N LYS A 171 -18.36 0.95 -9.05
CA LYS A 171 -19.25 2.04 -8.61
C LYS A 171 -18.51 3.23 -7.98
N SER A 172 -17.18 3.27 -8.05
CA SER A 172 -16.37 4.26 -7.33
C SER A 172 -16.37 5.60 -8.04
N LYS A 173 -17.16 6.56 -7.54
CA LYS A 173 -17.15 7.94 -8.07
C LYS A 173 -15.99 8.76 -7.51
N TRP A 174 -15.81 8.72 -6.20
CA TRP A 174 -14.85 9.54 -5.47
C TRP A 174 -13.40 9.18 -5.79
N THR A 175 -13.07 7.88 -5.84
CA THR A 175 -11.73 7.42 -6.21
C THR A 175 -11.34 7.88 -7.61
N THR A 176 -12.23 7.69 -8.60
CA THR A 176 -11.98 8.14 -9.98
C THR A 176 -11.85 9.67 -10.04
N ALA A 177 -12.67 10.42 -9.30
CA ALA A 177 -12.55 11.87 -9.23
C ALA A 177 -11.21 12.32 -8.64
N LEU A 178 -10.74 11.67 -7.57
CA LEU A 178 -9.45 11.95 -6.93
C LEU A 178 -8.28 11.71 -7.88
N VAL A 179 -8.25 10.55 -8.56
CA VAL A 179 -7.18 10.21 -9.51
C VAL A 179 -7.15 11.21 -10.67
N ASN A 180 -8.32 11.53 -11.26
CA ASN A 180 -8.39 12.50 -12.36
C ASN A 180 -7.95 13.91 -11.93
N ARG A 181 -8.31 14.32 -10.71
CA ARG A 181 -7.88 15.60 -10.16
C ARG A 181 -6.37 15.63 -9.92
N ALA A 182 -5.78 14.54 -9.41
CA ALA A 182 -4.35 14.40 -9.25
C ALA A 182 -3.60 14.56 -10.58
N ARG A 183 -4.05 13.84 -11.62
CA ARG A 183 -3.50 13.94 -12.99
C ARG A 183 -3.56 15.37 -13.52
N THR A 184 -4.67 16.07 -13.31
CA THR A 184 -4.85 17.47 -13.73
C THR A 184 -3.87 18.42 -13.03
N ARG A 185 -3.50 18.13 -11.78
CA ARG A 185 -2.51 18.87 -10.99
C ARG A 185 -1.06 18.47 -11.30
N GLY A 186 -0.82 17.55 -12.23
CA GLY A 186 0.51 17.05 -12.55
C GLY A 186 1.10 16.10 -11.49
N ILE A 187 0.28 15.59 -10.57
CA ILE A 187 0.69 14.62 -9.54
C ILE A 187 0.74 13.24 -10.18
N GLN A 188 1.77 12.45 -9.85
CA GLN A 188 1.92 11.09 -10.36
C GLN A 188 0.79 10.21 -9.81
N ALA A 189 -0.09 9.73 -10.70
CA ALA A 189 -1.30 9.02 -10.29
C ALA A 189 -1.48 7.71 -11.05
N VAL A 190 -1.56 6.61 -10.30
CA VAL A 190 -1.83 5.26 -10.80
C VAL A 190 -3.25 4.85 -10.40
N GLU A 191 -3.91 4.10 -11.27
CA GLU A 191 -5.26 3.57 -11.04
C GLU A 191 -5.23 2.07 -11.27
N ILE A 192 -5.60 1.29 -10.25
CA ILE A 192 -5.63 -0.17 -10.28
C ILE A 192 -7.02 -0.63 -9.84
N PRO A 193 -7.92 -0.99 -10.78
CA PRO A 193 -9.28 -1.38 -10.42
C PRO A 193 -9.30 -2.57 -9.47
N THR A 194 -10.18 -2.55 -8.47
CA THR A 194 -10.37 -3.71 -7.58
C THR A 194 -11.05 -4.84 -8.35
N PRO A 195 -10.70 -6.12 -8.08
CA PRO A 195 -11.48 -7.25 -8.54
C PRO A 195 -12.96 -7.13 -8.15
N ASP A 196 -13.84 -7.67 -9.01
CA ASP A 196 -15.28 -7.77 -8.75
C ASP A 196 -15.63 -8.91 -7.78
#